data_AF-R1C4C6-F1
#
_entry.id   AF-R1C4C6-F1
#
_cell.length_a   1.000
_cell.length_b   1.000
_cell.length_c   1.000
_cell.angle_alpha   90.00
_cell.angle_beta   90.00
_cell.angle_gamma   90.00
#
_symmetry.space_group_name_H-M   'P 1'
#
loop_
_entity.id
_entity.type
_entity.pdbx_description
1 polymer ?
#
loop_
_entity_poly.entity_id
_entity_poly.type
_entity_poly.pdbx_seq_one_letter_code
_entity_poly.pdbx_strand_id
1 'polypeptide(L)'
;MGKTPHELMREQMDELMGKARDVPLEEREKALPSFSDPSIDRFHLCGCSPYELLKGTKFETMPQLQRDGFLKERSEALRVQWEALPQEEKDKYGYERELMLLLELLVDEQDRRIAKAKERYERENALVPPIPAETQAEIDRLRGEVKELQA
;
A
#
# COMPACT_ATOMS: atom_id res chain seq x y z
N MET A 1 11.81 -20.83 22.43
CA MET A 1 11.89 -20.20 23.76
C MET A 1 10.77 -19.19 23.83
N GLY A 2 9.79 -19.39 24.72
CA GLY A 2 8.66 -18.47 24.87
C GLY A 2 9.07 -17.24 25.67
N LYS A 3 8.51 -16.07 25.34
CA LYS A 3 8.72 -14.83 26.10
C LYS A 3 8.27 -15.03 27.55
N THR A 4 9.07 -14.57 28.49
CA THR A 4 8.73 -14.61 29.92
C THR A 4 7.58 -13.63 30.23
N PRO A 5 6.81 -13.86 31.30
CA PRO A 5 5.70 -12.96 31.68
C PRO A 5 6.15 -11.50 31.85
N HIS A 6 7.39 -11.28 32.27
CA HIS A 6 7.96 -9.94 32.46
C HIS A 6 8.29 -9.25 31.13
N GLU A 7 8.63 -10.01 30.08
CA GLU A 7 8.86 -9.48 28.73
C GLU A 7 7.54 -9.09 28.06
N LEU A 8 6.48 -9.87 28.27
CA LEU A 8 5.13 -9.55 27.79
C LEU A 8 4.60 -8.27 28.47
N MET A 9 4.79 -8.14 29.78
CA MET A 9 4.43 -6.91 30.49
C MET A 9 5.24 -5.70 30.01
N ARG A 10 6.54 -5.87 29.72
CA ARG A 10 7.35 -4.78 29.16
C ARG A 10 6.82 -4.34 27.80
N GLU A 11 6.55 -5.29 26.91
CA GLU A 11 6.02 -5.02 25.56
C GLU A 11 4.67 -4.29 25.60
N GLN A 12 3.75 -4.72 26.48
CA GLN A 12 2.48 -4.02 26.70
C GLN A 12 2.67 -2.60 27.24
N MET A 13 3.63 -2.41 28.14
CA MET A 13 3.92 -1.08 28.69
C MET A 13 4.62 -0.17 27.68
N ASP A 14 5.44 -0.71 26.78
CA ASP A 14 6.11 0.05 25.71
C ASP A 14 5.09 0.46 24.63
N GLU A 15 4.07 -0.36 24.40
CA GLU A 15 2.92 -0.02 23.55
C GLU A 15 2.07 1.12 24.16
N LEU A 16 1.87 1.12 25.48
CA LEU A 16 1.08 2.12 26.20
C LEU A 16 1.81 3.45 26.48
N MET A 17 3.11 3.39 26.78
CA MET A 17 3.90 4.54 27.27
C MET A 17 4.94 5.04 26.26
N GLY A 18 5.11 4.34 25.14
CA GLY A 18 6.11 4.61 24.12
C GLY A 18 7.48 4.01 24.47
N LYS A 19 8.21 3.58 23.42
CA LYS A 19 9.53 2.92 23.51
C LYS A 19 10.63 3.76 24.17
N ALA A 20 10.41 5.07 24.36
CA ALA A 20 11.35 5.99 25.00
C ALA A 20 11.11 6.19 26.51
N ARG A 21 10.26 5.36 27.15
CA ARG A 21 9.95 5.48 28.59
C ARG A 21 11.20 5.40 29.47
N ASP A 22 12.05 4.40 29.22
CA ASP A 22 13.21 4.09 30.07
C ASP A 22 14.48 4.88 29.69
N VAL A 23 14.36 5.80 28.72
CA VAL A 23 15.48 6.63 28.26
C VAL A 23 15.56 7.90 29.13
N PRO A 24 16.72 8.21 29.74
CA PRO A 24 16.95 9.44 30.49
C PRO A 24 16.54 10.69 29.68
N LEU A 25 16.04 11.73 30.37
CA LEU A 25 15.51 12.95 29.72
C LEU A 25 16.53 13.63 28.78
N GLU A 26 17.81 13.56 29.12
CA GLU A 26 18.94 14.11 28.36
C GLU A 26 19.29 13.28 27.10
N GLU A 27 18.90 12.00 27.09
CA GLU A 27 19.06 11.09 25.94
C GLU A 27 17.80 11.03 25.07
N ARG A 28 16.64 11.43 25.59
CA ARG A 28 15.39 11.52 24.82
C ARG A 28 15.48 12.48 23.63
N GLU A 29 16.19 13.59 23.77
CA GLU A 29 16.41 14.54 22.66
C GLU A 29 17.34 13.96 21.57
N LYS A 30 18.29 13.08 21.96
CA LYS A 30 19.14 12.32 21.02
C LYS A 30 18.45 11.10 20.42
N ALA A 31 17.36 10.64 21.04
CA ALA A 31 16.51 9.55 20.59
C ALA A 31 15.39 10.02 19.66
N LEU A 32 15.38 11.30 19.25
CA LEU A 32 14.50 11.74 18.18
C LEU A 32 14.90 11.00 16.89
N PRO A 33 13.99 10.22 16.30
CA PRO A 33 14.31 9.40 15.15
C PRO A 33 14.76 10.28 13.99
N SER A 34 15.98 10.05 13.51
CA SER A 34 16.53 10.74 12.34
C SER A 34 15.82 10.28 11.07
N PHE A 35 15.63 11.14 10.08
CA PHE A 35 15.05 10.75 8.78
C PHE A 35 15.79 9.61 8.09
N SER A 36 17.06 9.40 8.44
CA SER A 36 17.90 8.32 7.89
C SER A 36 17.86 7.01 8.67
N ASP A 37 17.03 6.90 9.71
CA ASP A 37 16.89 5.65 10.45
C ASP A 37 16.25 4.56 9.55
N PRO A 38 16.89 3.38 9.41
CA PRO A 38 16.36 2.28 8.59
C PRO A 38 14.98 1.78 9.03
N SER A 39 14.61 1.97 10.30
CA SER A 39 13.32 1.55 10.87
C SER A 39 12.14 2.41 10.42
N ILE A 40 12.40 3.62 9.89
CA ILE A 40 11.37 4.53 9.42
C ILE A 40 11.02 4.24 7.96
N ASP A 41 9.74 4.31 7.65
CA ASP A 41 9.26 4.26 6.28
C ASP A 41 9.52 5.60 5.58
N ARG A 42 10.65 5.68 4.87
CA ARG A 42 11.03 6.85 4.07
C ARG A 42 9.99 7.25 3.01
N PHE A 43 9.17 6.30 2.52
CA PHE A 43 8.14 6.59 1.53
C PHE A 43 6.91 7.26 2.17
N HIS A 44 6.67 6.99 3.45
CA HIS A 44 5.67 7.70 4.24
C HIS A 44 5.98 9.20 4.35
N LEU A 45 7.27 9.54 4.50
CA LEU A 45 7.73 10.93 4.53
C LEU A 45 7.44 11.65 3.21
N CYS A 46 7.53 10.95 2.09
CA CYS A 46 7.21 11.49 0.76
C CYS A 46 5.69 11.61 0.48
N GLY A 47 4.84 11.28 1.45
CA GLY A 47 3.38 11.40 1.35
C GLY A 47 2.67 10.21 0.69
N CYS A 48 3.40 9.19 0.26
CA CYS A 48 2.81 7.98 -0.32
C CYS A 48 3.69 6.76 -0.01
N SER A 49 3.28 5.96 0.97
CA SER A 49 3.91 4.68 1.27
C SER A 49 3.12 3.54 0.61
N PRO A 50 3.67 2.87 -0.43
CA PRO A 50 3.02 1.71 -1.04
C PRO A 50 2.78 0.56 -0.04
N TYR A 51 3.67 0.44 0.96
CA TYR A 51 3.58 -0.56 2.01
C TYR A 51 2.36 -0.35 2.90
N GLU A 52 1.99 0.89 3.20
CA GLU A 52 0.77 1.18 3.96
C GLU A 52 -0.48 0.93 3.13
N LEU A 53 -0.49 1.46 1.90
CA LEU A 53 -1.65 1.38 0.99
C LEU A 53 -2.02 -0.07 0.65
N LEU A 54 -1.02 -0.95 0.53
CA LEU A 54 -1.21 -2.32 0.09
C LEU A 54 -1.27 -3.33 1.25
N LYS A 55 -1.06 -2.89 2.49
CA LYS A 55 -1.12 -3.75 3.67
C LYS A 55 -2.51 -4.40 3.81
N GLY A 56 -2.55 -5.70 4.04
CA GLY A 56 -3.79 -6.47 4.16
C GLY A 56 -4.51 -6.72 2.83
N THR A 57 -3.96 -6.25 1.70
CA THR A 57 -4.48 -6.57 0.37
C THR A 57 -3.81 -7.82 -0.18
N LYS A 58 -4.44 -8.43 -1.19
CA LYS A 58 -3.82 -9.54 -1.95
C LYS A 58 -2.50 -9.16 -2.65
N PHE A 59 -2.19 -7.87 -2.73
CA PHE A 59 -0.99 -7.35 -3.39
C PHE A 59 0.17 -7.09 -2.41
N GLU A 60 -0.02 -7.33 -1.12
CA GLU A 60 1.04 -7.27 -0.11
C GLU A 60 2.22 -8.21 -0.43
N THR A 61 1.95 -9.31 -1.14
CA THR A 61 2.94 -10.33 -1.52
C THR A 61 3.59 -10.10 -2.88
N MET A 62 3.48 -8.89 -3.45
CA MET A 62 4.12 -8.57 -4.73
C MET A 62 5.65 -8.64 -4.61
N PRO A 63 6.36 -9.27 -5.58
CA PRO A 63 7.82 -9.44 -5.52
C PRO A 63 8.62 -8.14 -5.41
N GLN A 64 8.07 -7.04 -5.90
CA GLN A 64 8.69 -5.71 -5.88
C GLN A 64 8.68 -5.09 -4.48
N LEU A 65 7.79 -5.54 -3.60
CA LEU A 65 7.67 -5.04 -2.24
C LEU A 65 8.51 -5.89 -1.29
N GLN A 66 9.37 -5.24 -0.54
CA GLN A 66 10.13 -5.91 0.51
C GLN A 66 9.24 -6.13 1.74
N ARG A 67 9.25 -7.35 2.29
CA ARG A 67 8.44 -7.69 3.47
C ARG A 67 8.74 -6.77 4.66
N ASP A 68 10.01 -6.39 4.80
CA ASP A 68 10.47 -5.54 5.90
C ASP A 68 9.88 -4.12 5.81
N GLY A 69 9.53 -3.64 4.61
CA GLY A 69 8.88 -2.36 4.40
C GLY A 69 7.52 -2.23 5.11
N PHE A 70 6.77 -3.33 5.23
CA PHE A 70 5.49 -3.35 5.96
C PHE A 70 5.63 -3.21 7.48
N LEU A 71 6.82 -3.53 8.01
CA LEU A 71 7.14 -3.47 9.44
C LEU A 71 7.70 -2.11 9.87
N LYS A 72 8.04 -1.24 8.91
CA LYS A 72 8.60 0.09 9.18
C LYS A 72 7.61 1.02 9.87
N GLU A 73 8.15 1.92 10.68
CA GLU A 73 7.41 2.92 11.44
C GLU A 73 6.96 4.08 10.54
N ARG A 74 5.71 4.49 10.71
CA ARG A 74 5.08 5.60 9.98
C ARG A 74 4.67 6.66 10.99
N SER A 75 5.63 7.53 11.31
CA SER A 75 5.44 8.57 12.31
C SER A 75 4.95 9.87 11.66
N GLU A 76 3.75 10.29 12.02
CA GLU A 76 3.20 11.58 11.58
C GLU A 76 4.03 12.77 12.05
N ALA A 77 4.63 12.68 13.25
CA ALA A 77 5.50 13.72 13.77
C ALA A 77 6.72 13.95 12.86
N LEU A 78 7.29 12.87 12.31
CA LEU A 78 8.38 12.96 11.35
C LEU A 78 7.93 13.45 9.98
N ARG A 79 6.74 13.04 9.53
CA ARG A 79 6.16 13.55 8.28
C ARG A 79 5.99 15.08 8.31
N VAL A 80 5.49 15.62 9.42
CA VAL A 80 5.35 17.08 9.60
C VAL A 80 6.71 17.79 9.59
N GLN A 81 7.72 17.23 10.26
CA GLN A 81 9.09 17.79 10.23
C GLN A 81 9.69 17.72 8.83
N TRP A 82 9.45 16.62 8.10
CA TRP A 82 9.88 16.45 6.72
C TRP A 82 9.21 17.49 5.81
N GLU A 83 7.90 17.70 5.93
CA GLU A 83 7.16 18.69 5.15
C GLU A 83 7.67 20.11 5.34
N ALA A 84 8.12 20.44 6.54
CA ALA A 84 8.72 21.74 6.87
C ALA A 84 10.10 21.98 6.23
N LEU A 85 10.79 20.95 5.72
CA LEU A 85 12.08 21.12 5.05
C LEU A 85 11.92 21.75 3.66
N PRO A 86 12.87 22.61 3.23
CA PRO A 86 12.97 23.04 1.84
C PRO A 86 13.20 21.86 0.89
N GLN A 87 12.74 21.99 -0.36
CA GLN A 87 12.90 20.93 -1.36
C GLN A 87 14.37 20.56 -1.60
N GLU A 88 15.29 21.53 -1.61
CA GLU A 88 16.72 21.28 -1.78
C GLU A 88 17.32 20.34 -0.71
N GLU A 89 16.80 20.38 0.52
CA GLU A 89 17.23 19.44 1.57
C GLU A 89 16.61 18.06 1.37
N LYS A 90 15.35 17.98 0.93
CA LYS A 90 14.68 16.70 0.60
C LYS A 90 15.39 15.98 -0.55
N ASP A 91 15.79 16.71 -1.58
CA ASP A 91 16.46 16.17 -2.76
C ASP A 91 17.78 15.46 -2.42
N LYS A 92 18.50 15.92 -1.37
CA LYS A 92 19.74 15.29 -0.89
C LYS A 92 19.53 13.87 -0.36
N TYR A 93 18.36 13.57 0.19
CA TYR A 93 18.03 12.23 0.64
C TYR A 93 17.67 11.28 -0.50
N GLY A 94 17.16 11.81 -1.62
CA GLY A 94 16.79 11.04 -2.81
C GLY A 94 15.55 10.15 -2.65
N TYR A 95 14.82 10.24 -1.54
CA TYR A 95 13.68 9.37 -1.24
C TYR A 95 12.55 9.46 -2.26
N GLU A 96 12.29 10.65 -2.81
CA GLU A 96 11.27 10.84 -3.85
C GLU A 96 11.63 10.11 -5.15
N ARG A 97 12.92 10.12 -5.52
CA ARG A 97 13.40 9.39 -6.70
C ARG A 97 13.29 7.88 -6.49
N GLU A 98 13.67 7.40 -5.30
CA GLU A 98 13.52 5.97 -4.97
C GLU A 98 12.05 5.55 -4.95
N LEU A 99 11.16 6.40 -4.46
CA LEU A 99 9.72 6.18 -4.47
C LEU A 99 9.19 6.10 -5.90
N MET A 100 9.57 7.06 -6.76
CA MET A 100 9.19 7.07 -8.17
C MET A 100 9.56 5.75 -8.87
N LEU A 101 10.82 5.30 -8.72
CA LEU A 101 11.28 4.04 -9.32
C LEU A 101 10.49 2.83 -8.81
N LEU A 102 10.17 2.80 -7.51
CA LEU A 102 9.33 1.74 -6.96
C LEU A 102 7.90 1.80 -7.54
N LEU A 103 7.30 2.97 -7.64
CA LEU A 103 5.96 3.15 -8.19
C LEU A 103 5.89 2.72 -9.66
N GLU A 104 6.89 3.06 -10.47
CA GLU A 104 7.00 2.61 -11.86
C GLU A 104 6.99 1.08 -11.94
N LEU A 105 7.83 0.40 -11.15
CA LEU A 105 7.86 -1.07 -11.11
C LEU A 105 6.52 -1.70 -10.70
N LEU A 106 5.80 -1.05 -9.78
CA LEU A 106 4.48 -1.51 -9.34
C LEU A 106 3.43 -1.33 -10.42
N VAL A 107 3.42 -0.19 -11.10
CA VAL A 107 2.50 0.11 -12.21
C VAL A 107 2.74 -0.86 -13.37
N ASP A 108 3.99 -1.06 -13.77
CA ASP A 108 4.34 -1.98 -14.86
C ASP A 108 3.85 -3.42 -14.61
N GLU A 109 3.97 -3.92 -13.38
CA GLU A 109 3.47 -5.26 -13.05
C GLU A 109 1.94 -5.30 -13.05
N GLN A 110 1.25 -4.24 -12.65
CA GLN A 110 -0.22 -4.17 -12.76
C GLN A 110 -0.66 -4.12 -14.22
N ASP A 111 -0.01 -3.33 -15.06
CA ASP A 111 -0.31 -3.27 -16.49
C ASP A 111 -0.11 -4.63 -17.16
N ARG A 112 0.98 -5.33 -16.84
CA ARG A 112 1.21 -6.71 -17.30
C ARG A 112 0.10 -7.66 -16.86
N ARG A 113 -0.36 -7.55 -15.61
CA ARG A 113 -1.47 -8.37 -15.08
C ARG A 113 -2.80 -8.05 -15.76
N ILE A 114 -3.08 -6.78 -16.02
CA ILE A 114 -4.27 -6.31 -16.73
C ILE A 114 -4.26 -6.84 -18.16
N ALA A 115 -3.15 -6.74 -18.88
CA ALA A 115 -3.02 -7.25 -20.23
C ALA A 115 -3.33 -8.75 -20.30
N LYS A 116 -2.74 -9.56 -19.42
CA LYS A 116 -3.02 -11.01 -19.34
C LYS A 116 -4.47 -11.32 -18.96
N ALA A 117 -5.07 -10.53 -18.07
CA ALA A 117 -6.46 -10.70 -17.69
C ALA A 117 -7.41 -10.36 -18.85
N LYS A 118 -7.12 -9.31 -19.62
CA LYS A 118 -7.85 -8.93 -20.83
C LYS A 118 -7.74 -10.02 -21.90
N GLU A 119 -6.54 -10.51 -22.18
CA GLU A 119 -6.32 -11.60 -23.14
C GLU A 119 -7.10 -12.87 -22.74
N ARG A 120 -7.05 -13.24 -21.45
CA ARG A 120 -7.83 -14.38 -20.94
C ARG A 120 -9.33 -14.16 -21.14
N TYR A 121 -9.83 -12.98 -20.80
CA TYR A 121 -11.24 -12.61 -20.92
C TYR A 121 -11.71 -12.63 -22.38
N GLU A 122 -10.92 -12.08 -23.30
CA GLU A 122 -11.21 -12.08 -24.73
C GLU A 122 -11.26 -13.50 -25.28
N ARG A 123 -10.32 -14.37 -24.89
CA ARG A 123 -10.32 -15.78 -25.28
C ARG A 123 -11.55 -16.52 -24.74
N GLU A 124 -11.89 -16.31 -23.47
CA GLU A 124 -13.08 -16.92 -22.86
C GLU A 124 -14.35 -16.47 -23.57
N ASN A 125 -14.49 -15.17 -23.87
CA ASN A 125 -15.62 -14.63 -24.62
C ASN A 125 -15.69 -15.15 -26.07
N ALA A 126 -14.56 -15.32 -26.75
CA ALA A 126 -14.53 -15.85 -28.11
C ALA A 126 -15.02 -17.32 -28.18
N LEU A 127 -14.92 -18.05 -27.08
CA LEU A 127 -15.42 -19.42 -26.95
C LEU A 127 -16.93 -19.48 -26.63
N VAL A 128 -17.53 -18.37 -26.17
CA VAL A 128 -18.97 -18.30 -25.96
C VAL A 128 -19.62 -18.29 -27.34
N PRO A 129 -20.40 -19.33 -27.72
CA PRO A 129 -21.08 -19.33 -28.98
C PRO A 129 -22.04 -18.13 -29.04
N PRO A 130 -22.20 -17.50 -30.22
CA PRO A 130 -23.15 -16.41 -30.37
C PRO A 130 -24.53 -16.88 -29.92
N ILE A 131 -25.22 -16.01 -29.18
CA ILE A 131 -26.58 -16.28 -28.72
C ILE A 131 -27.45 -16.59 -29.96
N PRO A 132 -28.21 -17.69 -29.97
CA PRO A 132 -29.10 -18.01 -31.08
C PRO A 132 -30.01 -16.81 -31.37
N ALA A 133 -30.27 -16.54 -32.66
CA ALA A 133 -31.03 -15.36 -33.07
C ALA A 133 -32.42 -15.28 -32.41
N GLU A 134 -33.08 -16.42 -32.18
CA GLU A 134 -34.34 -16.48 -31.44
C GLU A 134 -34.21 -16.01 -29.99
N THR A 135 -33.20 -16.52 -29.28
CA THR A 135 -32.94 -16.13 -27.89
C THR A 135 -32.54 -14.65 -27.79
N GLN A 136 -31.78 -14.14 -28.77
CA GLN A 136 -31.41 -12.72 -28.82
C GLN A 136 -32.64 -11.82 -29.05
N ALA A 137 -33.54 -12.21 -29.95
CA ALA A 137 -34.78 -11.47 -30.19
C ALA A 137 -35.71 -11.46 -28.95
N GLU A 138 -35.75 -12.57 -28.20
CA GLU A 138 -36.50 -12.63 -26.94
C GLU A 138 -35.88 -11.74 -25.86
N ILE A 139 -34.54 -11.71 -25.73
CA ILE A 139 -33.84 -10.80 -24.82
C ILE A 139 -34.15 -9.33 -25.16
N ASP A 140 -34.15 -8.97 -26.45
CA ASP A 140 -34.41 -7.61 -26.89
C ASP A 140 -35.89 -7.21 -26.66
N ARG A 141 -36.83 -8.14 -26.84
CA ARG A 141 -38.24 -7.94 -26.46
C ARG A 141 -38.39 -7.67 -24.96
N LEU A 142 -37.82 -8.53 -24.12
CA LEU A 142 -37.88 -8.42 -22.67
C LEU A 142 -37.21 -7.13 -22.17
N ARG A 143 -36.11 -6.70 -22.79
CA ARG A 143 -35.48 -5.40 -22.48
C ARG A 143 -36.39 -4.21 -22.81
N GLY A 144 -37.16 -4.29 -23.89
CA GLY A 144 -38.18 -3.29 -24.24
C GLY A 144 -39.28 -3.20 -23.19
N GLU A 145 -39.85 -4.35 -22.80
CA GLU A 145 -40.90 -4.44 -21.77
C GLU A 145 -40.42 -3.89 -20.42
N VAL A 146 -39.19 -4.24 -19.99
CA VAL A 146 -38.59 -3.69 -18.76
C VAL A 146 -38.43 -2.18 -18.82
N LYS A 147 -38.04 -1.64 -19.98
CA LYS A 147 -37.86 -0.20 -20.17
C LYS A 147 -39.19 0.57 -20.10
N GLU A 148 -40.27 -0.01 -20.61
CA GLU A 148 -41.61 0.59 -20.48
C GLU A 148 -42.15 0.53 -19.05
N LEU A 149 -41.85 -0.53 -18.30
CA LEU A 149 -42.25 -0.66 -16.89
C LEU A 149 -41.45 0.24 -15.93
N GLN A 150 -40.28 0.71 -16.36
CA GLN A 150 -39.41 1.61 -15.60
C GLN A 150 -39.62 3.10 -15.95
N ALA A 151 -40.50 3.41 -16.90
CA ALA A 151 -40.90 4.78 -17.28
C ALA A 151 -42.16 5.23 -16.53
#